data_AF-A0A199UU04-F1
#
_entry.id   AF-A0A199UU04-F1
#
_cell.length_a   1.000
_cell.length_b   1.000
_cell.length_c   1.000
_cell.angle_alpha   90.00
_cell.angle_beta   90.00
_cell.angle_gamma   90.00
#
_symmetry.space_group_name_H-M   'P 1'
#
loop_
_entity.id
_entity.type
_entity.pdbx_description
1 polymer ?
#
loop_
_entity_poly.entity_id
_entity_poly.type
_entity_poly.pdbx_seq_one_letter_code
_entity_poly.pdbx_strand_id
1 'polypeptide(L)'
;PIKAHKGGDRERERERERESSISLGFEECATRGDEKERSIDLGVSSSSSDQTLATMAEEIDLTGDGGVLKTVIRKAKDDAIMPSENVPFIDVHYEGTLAETGEVFDTTHEDNSIFTFELGKGEVIKAWDIALKTMKVGEVAKVRCKPEYAYGSVGSPPEIPPNATLVFEVELVACRPRKGASVSSVSVEKARLEELRKQRETAAATKEEEKKKRGEAKAAAAARVQAKMEAKKHQGKGKGKAK
;
A
#
# COMPACT_ATOMS: atom_id res chain seq x y z
N PRO A 1 7.50 3.93 -20.55
CA PRO A 1 6.45 4.70 -19.84
C PRO A 1 6.41 4.31 -18.35
N ILE A 2 7.35 4.86 -17.59
CA ILE A 2 7.15 5.36 -16.23
C ILE A 2 7.53 6.83 -16.40
N LYS A 3 6.59 7.75 -16.21
CA LYS A 3 6.91 9.19 -16.27
C LYS A 3 7.54 9.53 -14.92
N ALA A 4 8.83 9.89 -14.94
CA ALA A 4 9.45 10.62 -13.83
C ALA A 4 8.51 11.75 -13.41
N HIS A 5 8.05 11.70 -12.16
CA HIS A 5 7.06 12.64 -11.66
C HIS A 5 7.76 13.99 -11.44
N LYS A 6 7.47 14.95 -12.32
CA LYS A 6 7.96 16.33 -12.18
C LYS A 6 7.31 17.03 -10.98
N GLY A 7 8.14 17.44 -10.03
CA GLY A 7 8.03 18.65 -9.22
C GLY A 7 9.47 19.03 -8.88
N GLY A 8 10.00 20.23 -9.08
CA GLY A 8 9.47 21.56 -9.17
C GLY A 8 10.61 22.44 -8.63
N ASP A 9 11.22 23.23 -9.52
CA ASP A 9 12.33 24.15 -9.22
C ASP A 9 12.19 24.90 -7.89
N ARG A 10 13.26 24.88 -7.08
CA ARG A 10 13.88 26.01 -6.34
C ARG A 10 14.66 25.51 -5.12
N GLU A 11 15.95 25.20 -5.30
CA GLU A 11 17.04 25.48 -4.34
C GLU A 11 18.35 24.85 -4.84
N ARG A 12 18.86 25.35 -5.98
CA ARG A 12 20.24 25.09 -6.42
C ARG A 12 20.91 26.42 -6.71
N GLU A 13 21.27 27.17 -5.67
CA GLU A 13 22.09 28.39 -5.84
C GLU A 13 22.97 28.77 -4.63
N ARG A 14 23.25 27.88 -3.67
CA ARG A 14 24.10 28.23 -2.53
C ARG A 14 24.95 27.08 -2.01
N GLU A 15 25.99 26.69 -2.77
CA GLU A 15 27.17 26.04 -2.16
C GLU A 15 28.41 25.98 -3.08
N ARG A 16 28.49 26.86 -4.11
CA ARG A 16 29.61 26.92 -5.06
C ARG A 16 30.68 27.99 -4.75
N GLU A 17 30.80 28.48 -3.53
CA GLU A 17 31.72 29.61 -3.21
C GLU A 17 32.69 29.43 -2.03
N ARG A 18 32.86 28.22 -1.48
CA ARG A 18 33.95 27.92 -0.52
C ARG A 18 34.32 26.46 -0.80
N GLU A 19 35.47 26.08 -1.34
CA GLU A 19 36.83 26.44 -0.97
C GLU A 19 37.74 26.37 -2.21
N SER A 20 37.65 27.37 -3.07
CA SER A 20 38.72 27.71 -4.01
C SER A 20 39.67 28.65 -3.28
N SER A 21 40.60 28.12 -2.47
CA SER A 21 41.71 28.89 -1.93
C SER A 21 42.81 27.97 -1.41
N ILE A 22 44.04 28.33 -1.78
CA ILE A 22 45.33 27.80 -1.31
C ILE A 22 45.88 26.60 -2.11
N SER A 23 46.11 26.85 -3.39
CA SER A 23 47.37 26.46 -4.05
C SER A 23 48.24 27.71 -4.09
N LEU A 24 49.40 27.71 -3.43
CA LEU A 24 50.61 28.48 -3.76
C LEU A 24 51.67 28.24 -2.67
N GLY A 25 52.86 27.76 -3.05
CA GLY A 25 54.01 27.68 -2.14
C GLY A 25 55.10 26.71 -2.59
N PHE A 26 55.82 27.09 -3.64
CA PHE A 26 57.07 26.49 -4.13
C PHE A 26 58.29 27.13 -3.40
N GLU A 27 59.44 26.43 -3.44
CA GLU A 27 60.80 26.76 -2.90
C GLU A 27 61.02 26.53 -1.37
N GLU A 28 62.10 25.90 -0.86
CA GLU A 28 63.51 25.88 -1.31
C GLU A 28 64.38 24.76 -0.62
N CYS A 29 65.46 24.35 -1.32
CA CYS A 29 66.79 23.79 -0.95
C CYS A 29 67.05 22.59 0.00
N ALA A 30 67.71 21.57 -0.60
CA ALA A 30 69.07 21.03 -0.32
C ALA A 30 69.39 20.51 1.12
N THR A 31 70.00 19.34 1.40
CA THR A 31 71.14 18.60 0.83
C THR A 31 71.28 17.21 1.50
N ARG A 32 71.74 16.19 0.76
CA ARG A 32 72.87 15.25 1.04
C ARG A 32 72.89 14.34 2.30
N GLY A 33 73.08 13.03 2.07
CA GLY A 33 73.66 12.04 3.01
C GLY A 33 72.80 10.75 3.11
N ASP A 34 73.13 9.66 2.43
CA ASP A 34 74.03 8.55 2.84
C ASP A 34 73.43 7.53 3.85
N GLU A 35 73.55 6.26 3.43
CA GLU A 35 73.61 5.01 4.22
C GLU A 35 72.35 4.28 4.77
N LYS A 36 72.29 3.01 4.32
CA LYS A 36 72.05 1.75 5.04
C LYS A 36 70.64 1.32 5.45
N GLU A 37 70.29 0.18 4.84
CA GLU A 37 69.61 -0.99 5.38
C GLU A 37 69.18 -0.94 6.85
N ARG A 38 67.89 -1.18 7.10
CA ARG A 38 67.51 -2.21 8.07
C ARG A 38 66.10 -2.73 7.83
N SER A 39 66.04 -4.04 7.66
CA SER A 39 64.89 -4.89 7.91
C SER A 39 64.22 -4.56 9.26
N ILE A 40 62.90 -4.44 9.27
CA ILE A 40 62.09 -4.80 10.43
C ILE A 40 60.86 -5.54 9.96
N ASP A 41 60.93 -6.85 10.14
CA ASP A 41 59.79 -7.74 10.24
C ASP A 41 59.04 -7.36 11.52
N LEU A 42 57.82 -6.82 11.39
CA LEU A 42 56.90 -6.63 12.51
C LEU A 42 55.56 -7.22 12.12
N GLY A 43 55.37 -8.47 12.51
CA GLY A 43 54.06 -9.08 12.63
C GLY A 43 53.17 -8.21 13.49
N VAL A 44 52.10 -7.68 12.88
CA VAL A 44 50.96 -7.17 13.61
C VAL A 44 49.94 -8.30 13.66
N SER A 45 49.91 -8.97 14.81
CA SER A 45 48.67 -9.54 15.30
C SER A 45 47.80 -8.34 15.68
N SER A 46 46.87 -7.98 14.81
CA SER A 46 45.74 -7.16 15.21
C SER A 46 44.49 -7.96 14.95
N SER A 47 43.84 -8.30 16.05
CA SER A 47 42.45 -8.72 16.09
C SER A 47 41.59 -7.69 15.36
N SER A 48 41.07 -8.05 14.20
CA SER A 48 39.84 -7.47 13.70
C SER A 48 38.84 -8.60 13.58
N SER A 49 38.25 -8.91 14.73
CA SER A 49 36.95 -9.57 14.81
C SER A 49 35.89 -8.62 14.24
N ASP A 50 35.95 -8.40 12.93
CA ASP A 50 34.83 -8.00 12.10
C ASP A 50 34.84 -8.97 10.93
N GLN A 51 34.59 -10.24 11.25
CA GLN A 51 34.05 -11.15 10.24
C GLN A 51 32.66 -10.61 9.92
N THR A 52 32.66 -9.78 8.89
CA THR A 52 31.56 -9.49 7.98
C THR A 52 30.53 -10.62 8.02
N LEU A 53 29.45 -10.39 8.77
CA LEU A 53 28.21 -11.15 8.67
C LEU A 53 27.49 -10.77 7.36
N ALA A 54 28.19 -10.90 6.22
CA ALA A 54 27.54 -11.16 4.96
C ALA A 54 27.21 -12.66 4.98
N THR A 55 26.19 -13.05 5.76
CA THR A 55 25.42 -14.24 5.44
C THR A 55 25.00 -14.05 3.98
N MET A 56 25.70 -14.72 3.07
CA MET A 56 25.42 -14.72 1.65
C MET A 56 24.02 -15.27 1.49
N ALA A 57 23.03 -14.39 1.53
CA ALA A 57 21.67 -14.71 1.19
C ALA A 57 21.73 -15.27 -0.24
N GLU A 58 21.18 -16.46 -0.41
CA GLU A 58 21.17 -17.18 -1.68
C GLU A 58 20.56 -16.27 -2.75
N GLU A 59 21.35 -15.97 -3.78
CA GLU A 59 20.91 -15.19 -4.93
C GLU A 59 20.18 -16.14 -5.88
N ILE A 60 18.90 -15.87 -6.11
CA ILE A 60 17.99 -16.71 -6.89
C ILE A 60 17.84 -16.08 -8.27
N ASP A 61 18.19 -16.82 -9.32
CA ASP A 61 17.91 -16.43 -10.69
C ASP A 61 16.45 -16.75 -11.04
N LEU A 62 15.64 -15.70 -11.23
CA LEU A 62 14.21 -15.83 -11.52
C LEU A 62 13.93 -16.04 -13.00
N THR A 63 14.88 -15.73 -13.88
CA THR A 63 14.70 -15.79 -15.34
C THR A 63 15.51 -16.90 -15.99
N GLY A 64 16.54 -17.41 -15.32
CA GLY A 64 17.41 -18.50 -15.79
C GLY A 64 18.51 -18.05 -16.75
N ASP A 65 18.51 -16.77 -17.14
CA ASP A 65 19.52 -16.09 -17.97
C ASP A 65 20.36 -15.07 -17.17
N GLY A 66 20.20 -15.07 -15.84
CA GLY A 66 20.76 -14.09 -14.93
C GLY A 66 20.25 -12.66 -15.15
N GLY A 67 19.11 -12.50 -15.81
CA GLY A 67 18.48 -11.21 -16.09
C GLY A 67 17.90 -10.54 -14.85
N VAL A 68 17.21 -11.33 -14.02
CA VAL A 68 16.60 -10.86 -12.78
C VAL A 68 17.05 -11.78 -11.65
N LEU A 69 17.94 -11.25 -10.80
CA LEU A 69 18.48 -11.96 -9.65
C LEU A 69 17.84 -11.38 -8.39
N LYS A 70 17.36 -12.25 -7.50
CA LYS A 70 16.68 -11.87 -6.26
C LYS A 70 17.41 -12.45 -5.06
N THR A 71 17.68 -11.60 -4.08
CA THR A 71 18.32 -11.95 -2.82
C THR A 71 17.42 -11.51 -1.66
N VAL A 72 16.93 -12.45 -0.86
CA VAL A 72 16.03 -12.12 0.26
C VAL A 72 16.84 -11.63 1.45
N ILE A 73 16.68 -10.35 1.80
CA ILE A 73 17.34 -9.71 2.96
C ILE A 73 16.56 -10.02 4.24
N ARG A 74 15.24 -9.81 4.20
CA ARG A 74 14.34 -10.08 5.32
C ARG A 74 13.21 -10.99 4.86
N LYS A 75 13.11 -12.17 5.45
CA LYS A 75 12.02 -13.10 5.18
C LYS A 75 10.72 -12.56 5.79
N ALA A 76 9.63 -12.71 5.05
CA ALA A 76 8.28 -12.50 5.58
C ALA A 76 7.90 -13.58 6.59
N LYS A 77 6.76 -13.39 7.26
CA LYS A 77 6.11 -14.42 8.08
C LYS A 77 5.65 -15.59 7.21
N ASP A 78 5.57 -16.78 7.78
CA ASP A 78 5.19 -17.99 7.04
C ASP A 78 3.77 -17.91 6.45
N ASP A 79 2.85 -17.28 7.20
CA ASP A 79 1.45 -17.04 6.87
C ASP A 79 1.21 -15.75 6.06
N ALA A 80 2.28 -15.07 5.64
CA ALA A 80 2.16 -13.83 4.87
C ALA A 80 1.55 -14.06 3.49
N ILE A 81 0.74 -13.09 3.08
CA ILE A 81 0.03 -13.08 1.79
C ILE A 81 1.04 -12.86 0.67
N MET A 82 0.84 -13.55 -0.46
CA MET A 82 1.55 -13.29 -1.71
C MET A 82 0.63 -12.57 -2.71
N PRO A 83 1.18 -11.76 -3.63
CA PRO A 83 0.42 -11.19 -4.72
C PRO A 83 -0.29 -12.27 -5.53
N SER A 84 -1.58 -12.08 -5.79
CA SER A 84 -2.42 -13.02 -6.53
C SER A 84 -3.51 -12.28 -7.29
N GLU A 85 -4.27 -12.98 -8.14
CA GLU A 85 -5.33 -12.38 -8.95
C GLU A 85 -6.43 -11.70 -8.11
N ASN A 86 -6.67 -12.18 -6.89
CA ASN A 86 -7.62 -11.57 -5.95
C ASN A 86 -7.10 -10.28 -5.31
N VAL A 87 -5.77 -10.18 -5.14
CA VAL A 87 -5.08 -9.02 -4.55
C VAL A 87 -3.93 -8.55 -5.45
N PRO A 88 -4.24 -8.04 -6.66
CA PRO A 88 -3.23 -7.76 -7.67
C PRO A 88 -2.52 -6.41 -7.47
N PHE A 89 -3.06 -5.52 -6.63
CA PHE A 89 -2.41 -4.26 -6.30
C PHE A 89 -1.41 -4.49 -5.20
N ILE A 90 -0.19 -4.00 -5.37
CA ILE A 90 0.85 -4.09 -4.35
C ILE A 90 1.30 -2.71 -3.93
N ASP A 91 1.59 -2.58 -2.65
CA ASP A 91 2.13 -1.41 -2.01
C ASP A 91 3.57 -1.72 -1.61
N VAL A 92 4.52 -0.93 -2.11
CA VAL A 92 5.96 -1.17 -1.88
C VAL A 92 6.67 0.08 -1.38
N HIS A 93 7.70 -0.15 -0.58
CA HIS A 93 8.81 0.78 -0.43
C HIS A 93 9.99 0.25 -1.23
N TYR A 94 10.74 1.15 -1.84
CA TYR A 94 11.94 0.81 -2.57
C TYR A 94 12.99 1.91 -2.51
N GLU A 95 14.22 1.47 -2.78
CA GLU A 95 15.37 2.27 -3.12
C GLU A 95 16.06 1.67 -4.34
N GLY A 96 16.23 2.47 -5.39
CA GLY A 96 16.87 2.10 -6.64
C GLY A 96 18.29 2.69 -6.73
N THR A 97 19.27 1.82 -6.97
CA THR A 97 20.67 2.20 -7.15
C THR A 97 21.24 1.71 -8.48
N LEU A 98 22.20 2.45 -9.03
CA LEU A 98 22.99 2.02 -10.17
C LEU A 98 24.00 0.96 -9.71
N ALA A 99 24.04 -0.20 -10.37
CA ALA A 99 24.94 -1.28 -9.95
C ALA A 99 26.43 -0.94 -10.12
N GLU A 100 26.74 -0.04 -11.07
CA GLU A 100 28.13 0.34 -11.40
C GLU A 100 28.69 1.38 -10.44
N THR A 101 27.89 2.40 -10.08
CA THR A 101 28.34 3.52 -9.25
C THR A 101 27.87 3.40 -7.79
N GLY A 102 26.82 2.63 -7.53
CA GLY A 102 26.14 2.59 -6.24
C GLY A 102 25.27 3.82 -5.95
N GLU A 103 25.14 4.74 -6.93
CA GLU A 103 24.36 5.97 -6.76
C GLU A 103 22.86 5.67 -6.72
N VAL A 104 22.18 6.23 -5.72
CA VAL A 104 20.72 6.18 -5.59
C VAL A 104 20.12 7.13 -6.61
N PHE A 105 19.27 6.61 -7.49
CA PHE A 105 18.59 7.43 -8.50
C PHE A 105 17.12 7.69 -8.17
N ASP A 106 16.49 6.84 -7.35
CA ASP A 106 15.10 6.98 -6.94
C ASP A 106 14.86 6.23 -5.61
N THR A 107 14.10 6.84 -4.70
CA THR A 107 13.79 6.25 -3.40
C THR A 107 12.46 6.76 -2.85
N THR A 108 11.74 5.87 -2.19
CA THR A 108 10.47 6.22 -1.50
C THR A 108 10.66 6.53 -0.02
N HIS A 109 11.84 6.24 0.53
CA HIS A 109 12.15 6.42 1.94
C HIS A 109 12.31 7.89 2.33
N GLU A 110 12.74 8.77 1.42
CA GLU A 110 12.91 10.20 1.70
C GLU A 110 11.56 10.90 1.94
N ASP A 111 10.55 10.57 1.13
CA ASP A 111 9.23 11.20 1.20
C ASP A 111 8.21 10.42 2.05
N ASN A 112 8.61 9.27 2.63
CA ASN A 112 7.71 8.31 3.26
C ASN A 112 6.49 7.96 2.38
N SER A 113 6.68 7.99 1.06
CA SER A 113 5.61 7.71 0.10
C SER A 113 5.51 6.21 -0.14
N ILE A 114 4.29 5.70 -0.33
CA ILE A 114 4.08 4.30 -0.71
C ILE A 114 3.83 4.28 -2.20
N PHE A 115 4.59 3.47 -2.93
CA PHE A 115 4.36 3.27 -4.35
C PHE A 115 3.37 2.13 -4.55
N THR A 116 2.24 2.43 -5.18
CA THR A 116 1.18 1.45 -5.48
C THR A 116 1.05 1.26 -6.98
N PHE A 117 1.03 0.00 -7.43
CA PHE A 117 0.74 -0.34 -8.82
C PHE A 117 0.09 -1.73 -8.93
N GLU A 118 -0.41 -2.06 -10.12
CA GLU A 118 -0.97 -3.39 -10.39
C GLU A 118 0.11 -4.33 -10.96
N LEU A 119 0.36 -5.44 -10.28
CA LEU A 119 1.41 -6.38 -10.68
C LEU A 119 1.02 -7.18 -11.94
N GLY A 120 1.95 -7.30 -12.89
CA GLY A 120 1.78 -8.11 -14.10
C GLY A 120 1.05 -7.41 -15.26
N LYS A 121 0.90 -6.09 -15.19
CA LYS A 121 0.32 -5.26 -16.27
C LYS A 121 1.36 -4.53 -17.11
N GLY A 122 2.65 -4.65 -16.79
CA GLY A 122 3.71 -3.89 -17.46
C GLY A 122 3.64 -2.39 -17.17
N GLU A 123 3.03 -2.01 -16.04
CA GLU A 123 3.06 -0.62 -15.53
C GLU A 123 4.46 -0.26 -14.99
N VAL A 124 5.22 -1.28 -14.59
CA VAL A 124 6.58 -1.18 -14.08
C VAL A 124 7.57 -1.93 -14.98
N ILE A 125 8.87 -1.83 -14.67
CA ILE A 125 9.90 -2.59 -15.39
C ILE A 125 9.66 -4.10 -15.28
N LYS A 126 10.05 -4.85 -16.31
CA LYS A 126 9.80 -6.30 -16.37
C LYS A 126 10.39 -7.05 -15.19
N ALA A 127 11.56 -6.60 -14.72
CA ALA A 127 12.22 -7.21 -13.57
C ALA A 127 11.34 -7.17 -12.30
N TRP A 128 10.60 -6.08 -12.08
CA TRP A 128 9.69 -5.95 -10.94
C TRP A 128 8.48 -6.86 -11.06
N ASP A 129 7.87 -6.95 -12.25
CA ASP A 129 6.75 -7.86 -12.50
C ASP A 129 7.12 -9.33 -12.22
N ILE A 130 8.39 -9.70 -12.47
CA ILE A 130 8.92 -11.04 -12.22
C ILE A 130 9.27 -11.22 -10.74
N ALA A 131 10.06 -10.31 -10.17
CA ALA A 131 10.59 -10.45 -8.82
C ALA A 131 9.52 -10.34 -7.74
N LEU A 132 8.67 -9.32 -7.82
CA LEU A 132 7.70 -9.03 -6.75
C LEU A 132 6.58 -10.07 -6.69
N LYS A 133 6.33 -10.79 -7.79
CA LYS A 133 5.40 -11.93 -7.81
C LYS A 133 5.84 -13.08 -6.90
N THR A 134 7.15 -13.19 -6.64
CA THR A 134 7.71 -14.22 -5.76
C THR A 134 7.82 -13.79 -4.30
N MET A 135 7.49 -12.53 -3.99
CA MET A 135 7.63 -11.98 -2.64
C MET A 135 6.35 -12.18 -1.81
N LYS A 136 6.55 -12.19 -0.50
CA LYS A 136 5.48 -12.18 0.51
C LYS A 136 5.38 -10.82 1.20
N VAL A 137 4.19 -10.46 1.67
CA VAL A 137 3.98 -9.24 2.46
C VAL A 137 4.89 -9.23 3.70
N GLY A 138 5.66 -8.15 3.88
CA GLY A 138 6.68 -7.96 4.92
C GLY A 138 8.08 -8.46 4.53
N GLU A 139 8.25 -9.03 3.34
CA GLU A 139 9.56 -9.41 2.80
C GLU A 139 10.33 -8.19 2.30
N VAL A 140 11.63 -8.16 2.58
CA VAL A 140 12.58 -7.24 1.94
C VAL A 140 13.54 -8.05 1.10
N ALA A 141 13.65 -7.70 -0.17
CA ALA A 141 14.54 -8.35 -1.10
C ALA A 141 15.32 -7.34 -1.93
N LYS A 142 16.55 -7.71 -2.26
CA LYS A 142 17.38 -7.02 -3.24
C LYS A 142 17.18 -7.68 -4.59
N VAL A 143 16.84 -6.89 -5.60
CA VAL A 143 16.58 -7.35 -6.97
C VAL A 143 17.60 -6.68 -7.88
N ARG A 144 18.51 -7.47 -8.46
CA ARG A 144 19.44 -7.01 -9.49
C ARG A 144 18.81 -7.25 -10.86
N CYS A 145 18.75 -6.20 -11.66
CA CYS A 145 18.05 -6.16 -12.93
C CYS A 145 19.03 -5.79 -14.05
N LYS A 146 19.25 -6.71 -15.00
CA LYS A 146 19.95 -6.39 -16.25
C LYS A 146 19.14 -5.39 -17.09
N PRO A 147 19.80 -4.63 -17.98
CA PRO A 147 19.14 -3.60 -18.78
C PRO A 147 17.96 -4.11 -19.62
N GLU A 148 18.01 -5.35 -20.14
CA GLU A 148 16.94 -5.95 -20.95
C GLU A 148 15.61 -6.09 -20.18
N TYR A 149 15.69 -6.19 -18.85
CA TYR A 149 14.55 -6.30 -17.94
C TYR A 149 14.22 -4.97 -17.22
N ALA A 150 14.98 -3.91 -17.50
CA ALA A 150 14.83 -2.56 -16.96
C ALA A 150 14.57 -1.53 -18.09
N TYR A 151 15.51 -0.61 -18.33
CA TYR A 151 15.36 0.52 -19.27
C TYR A 151 16.10 0.31 -20.62
N GLY A 152 16.77 -0.83 -20.79
CA GLY A 152 17.45 -1.22 -22.02
C GLY A 152 18.49 -0.21 -22.50
N SER A 153 18.71 -0.18 -23.81
CA SER A 153 19.68 0.72 -24.46
C SER A 153 19.26 2.19 -24.49
N VAL A 154 18.01 2.50 -24.12
CA VAL A 154 17.52 3.88 -24.09
C VAL A 154 17.85 4.54 -22.74
N GLY A 155 17.85 3.77 -21.66
CA GLY A 155 17.95 4.32 -20.31
C GLY A 155 16.73 5.19 -19.94
N SER A 156 16.89 6.02 -18.92
CA SER A 156 15.93 7.05 -18.52
C SER A 156 16.68 8.31 -18.08
N PRO A 157 17.08 9.18 -19.03
CA PRO A 157 17.84 10.38 -18.72
C PRO A 157 17.05 11.36 -17.82
N PRO A 158 17.72 12.09 -16.89
CA PRO A 158 19.17 12.13 -16.66
C PRO A 158 19.70 11.06 -15.69
N GLU A 159 18.82 10.37 -14.98
CA GLU A 159 19.15 9.53 -13.83
C GLU A 159 19.71 8.14 -14.21
N ILE A 160 19.17 7.54 -15.28
CA ILE A 160 19.52 6.17 -15.66
C ILE A 160 20.20 6.16 -17.03
N PRO A 161 21.49 5.79 -17.12
CA PRO A 161 22.19 5.74 -18.39
C PRO A 161 21.71 4.56 -19.28
N PRO A 162 22.00 4.61 -20.59
CA PRO A 162 21.81 3.49 -21.50
C PRO A 162 22.48 2.20 -21.00
N ASN A 163 21.80 1.06 -21.15
CA ASN A 163 22.31 -0.26 -20.77
C ASN A 163 22.71 -0.42 -19.29
N ALA A 164 22.17 0.42 -18.41
CA ALA A 164 22.46 0.34 -16.98
C ALA A 164 21.91 -0.95 -16.34
N THR A 165 22.73 -1.59 -15.51
CA THR A 165 22.26 -2.60 -14.56
C THR A 165 21.80 -1.90 -13.28
N LEU A 166 20.61 -2.24 -12.80
CA LEU A 166 20.01 -1.62 -11.62
C LEU A 166 19.95 -2.60 -10.47
N VAL A 167 20.03 -2.08 -9.26
CA VAL A 167 19.80 -2.84 -8.03
C VAL A 167 18.72 -2.13 -7.23
N PHE A 168 17.63 -2.85 -6.97
CA PHE A 168 16.53 -2.34 -6.16
C PHE A 168 16.50 -3.07 -4.84
N GLU A 169 16.48 -2.34 -3.73
CA GLU A 169 16.01 -2.88 -2.46
C GLU A 169 14.53 -2.60 -2.35
N VAL A 170 13.71 -3.64 -2.24
CA VAL A 170 12.24 -3.51 -2.24
C VAL A 170 11.67 -4.19 -1.01
N GLU A 171 10.79 -3.48 -0.31
CA GLU A 171 9.94 -4.00 0.76
C GLU A 171 8.50 -4.09 0.27
N LEU A 172 7.92 -5.29 0.34
CA LEU A 172 6.50 -5.48 0.03
C LEU A 172 5.65 -5.17 1.27
N VAL A 173 4.97 -4.03 1.28
CA VAL A 173 4.21 -3.52 2.44
C VAL A 173 2.83 -4.15 2.54
N ALA A 174 2.09 -4.21 1.42
CA ALA A 174 0.73 -4.77 1.41
C ALA A 174 0.31 -5.27 0.02
N CYS A 175 -0.73 -6.10 -0.01
CA CYS A 175 -1.44 -6.50 -1.23
C CYS A 175 -2.93 -6.14 -1.09
N ARG A 176 -3.51 -5.53 -2.12
CA ARG A 176 -4.88 -5.01 -2.12
C ARG A 176 -5.69 -5.56 -3.30
N PRO A 177 -7.00 -5.79 -3.10
CA PRO A 177 -7.88 -6.19 -4.19
C PRO A 177 -8.12 -5.02 -5.14
N ARG A 178 -8.47 -5.33 -6.40
CA ARG A 178 -8.93 -4.31 -7.36
C ARG A 178 -10.14 -3.60 -6.76
N LYS A 179 -10.13 -2.26 -6.72
CA LYS A 179 -11.33 -1.47 -6.38
C LYS A 179 -12.46 -1.91 -7.30
N GLY A 180 -13.49 -2.53 -6.75
CA GLY A 180 -14.62 -3.11 -7.50
C GLY A 180 -14.63 -4.64 -7.61
N ALA A 181 -13.62 -5.37 -7.13
CA ALA A 181 -13.64 -6.84 -7.11
C ALA A 181 -14.66 -7.43 -6.10
N SER A 182 -15.20 -6.62 -5.19
CA SER A 182 -16.35 -7.00 -4.34
C SER A 182 -17.68 -6.63 -5.01
N VAL A 183 -17.87 -6.91 -6.29
CA VAL A 183 -19.22 -6.81 -6.92
C VAL A 183 -20.22 -7.81 -6.32
N SER A 184 -19.74 -8.87 -5.67
CA SER A 184 -20.59 -9.77 -4.89
C SER A 184 -21.17 -9.10 -3.64
N SER A 185 -20.44 -8.17 -2.99
CA SER A 185 -20.93 -7.52 -1.78
C SER A 185 -21.93 -6.41 -2.08
N VAL A 186 -21.80 -5.68 -3.19
CA VAL A 186 -22.73 -4.58 -3.50
C VAL A 186 -24.11 -5.09 -3.94
N SER A 187 -24.18 -6.15 -4.75
CA SER A 187 -25.47 -6.73 -5.18
C SER A 187 -26.19 -7.44 -4.03
N VAL A 188 -25.45 -8.16 -3.19
CA VAL A 188 -26.02 -8.85 -2.01
C VAL A 188 -26.47 -7.83 -0.95
N GLU A 189 -25.67 -6.79 -0.71
CA GLU A 189 -26.02 -5.74 0.26
C GLU A 189 -27.20 -4.90 -0.24
N LYS A 190 -27.28 -4.60 -1.54
CA LYS A 190 -28.42 -3.93 -2.14
C LYS A 190 -29.71 -4.75 -2.03
N ALA A 191 -29.64 -6.05 -2.30
CA ALA A 191 -30.79 -6.95 -2.16
C ALA A 191 -31.27 -7.06 -0.70
N ARG A 192 -30.33 -7.14 0.26
CA ARG A 192 -30.64 -7.16 1.69
C ARG A 192 -31.30 -5.87 2.16
N LEU A 193 -30.84 -4.73 1.65
CA LEU A 193 -31.41 -3.42 1.99
C LEU A 193 -32.82 -3.23 1.41
N GLU A 194 -33.08 -3.75 0.21
CA GLU A 194 -34.39 -3.71 -0.44
C GLU A 194 -35.40 -4.60 0.30
N GLU A 195 -34.97 -5.80 0.72
CA GLU A 195 -35.78 -6.71 1.53
C GLU A 195 -36.15 -6.08 2.89
N LEU A 196 -35.19 -5.45 3.59
CA LEU A 196 -35.46 -4.73 4.84
C LEU A 196 -36.44 -3.56 4.67
N ARG A 197 -36.38 -2.84 3.54
CA ARG A 197 -37.34 -1.75 3.23
C ARG A 197 -38.74 -2.30 3.02
N LYS A 198 -38.87 -3.36 2.24
CA LYS A 198 -40.15 -4.05 2.00
C LYS A 198 -40.76 -4.55 3.29
N GLN A 199 -39.96 -5.18 4.17
CA GLN A 199 -40.43 -5.65 5.48
C GLN A 199 -40.96 -4.51 6.37
N ARG A 200 -40.28 -3.35 6.37
CA ARG A 200 -40.72 -2.17 7.13
C ARG A 200 -42.00 -1.56 6.56
N GLU A 201 -42.13 -1.53 5.25
CA GLU A 201 -43.34 -1.03 4.57
C GLU A 201 -44.54 -1.94 4.85
N THR A 202 -44.37 -3.26 4.73
CA THR A 202 -45.44 -4.22 5.06
C THR A 202 -45.82 -4.16 6.53
N ALA A 203 -44.84 -4.02 7.43
CA ALA A 203 -45.10 -3.89 8.87
C ALA A 203 -45.79 -2.56 9.24
N ALA A 204 -45.51 -1.48 8.48
CA ALA A 204 -46.22 -0.22 8.64
C ALA A 204 -47.67 -0.34 8.12
N ALA A 205 -47.88 -0.98 6.98
CA ALA A 205 -49.20 -1.21 6.41
C ALA A 205 -50.08 -2.06 7.34
N THR A 206 -49.56 -3.15 7.91
CA THR A 206 -50.33 -4.00 8.84
C THR A 206 -50.69 -3.27 10.13
N LYS A 207 -49.76 -2.46 10.68
CA LYS A 207 -50.04 -1.65 11.89
C LYS A 207 -51.09 -0.58 11.65
N GLU A 208 -51.08 0.07 10.49
CA GLU A 208 -52.13 1.04 10.13
C GLU A 208 -53.49 0.35 9.90
N GLU A 209 -53.51 -0.83 9.27
CA GLU A 209 -54.74 -1.61 9.10
C GLU A 209 -55.32 -2.08 10.45
N GLU A 210 -54.49 -2.57 11.38
CA GLU A 210 -54.91 -2.94 12.73
C GLU A 210 -55.43 -1.73 13.52
N LYS A 211 -54.77 -0.57 13.41
CA LYS A 211 -55.20 0.67 14.06
C LYS A 211 -56.54 1.14 13.52
N LYS A 212 -56.78 1.04 12.19
CA LYS A 212 -58.07 1.35 11.57
C LYS A 212 -59.17 0.41 12.07
N LYS A 213 -58.94 -0.91 12.06
CA LYS A 213 -59.90 -1.91 12.57
C LYS A 213 -60.20 -1.69 14.06
N ARG A 214 -59.20 -1.34 14.88
CA ARG A 214 -59.38 -1.01 16.30
C ARG A 214 -60.19 0.28 16.48
N GLY A 215 -59.96 1.29 15.65
CA GLY A 215 -60.74 2.53 15.63
C GLY A 215 -62.21 2.28 15.30
N GLU A 216 -62.48 1.53 14.23
CA GLU A 216 -63.83 1.14 13.81
C GLU A 216 -64.54 0.28 14.87
N ALA A 217 -63.86 -0.71 15.46
CA ALA A 217 -64.40 -1.51 16.54
C ALA A 217 -64.74 -0.67 17.78
N LYS A 218 -63.89 0.30 18.13
CA LYS A 218 -64.13 1.23 19.25
C LYS A 218 -65.33 2.14 18.96
N ALA A 219 -65.47 2.64 17.73
CA ALA A 219 -66.62 3.45 17.32
C ALA A 219 -67.93 2.64 17.35
N ALA A 220 -67.92 1.40 16.85
CA ALA A 220 -69.07 0.51 16.88
C ALA A 220 -69.49 0.15 18.32
N ALA A 221 -68.52 -0.08 19.21
CA ALA A 221 -68.80 -0.32 20.63
C ALA A 221 -69.41 0.91 21.31
N ALA A 222 -68.89 2.12 21.04
CA ALA A 222 -69.43 3.37 21.59
C ALA A 222 -70.88 3.62 21.13
N ALA A 223 -71.19 3.41 19.84
CA ALA A 223 -72.55 3.56 19.31
C ALA A 223 -73.56 2.61 19.98
N ARG A 224 -73.15 1.35 20.24
CA ARG A 224 -74.00 0.38 20.96
C ARG A 224 -74.30 0.79 22.40
N VAL A 225 -73.32 1.40 23.10
CA VAL A 225 -73.53 1.90 24.47
C VAL A 225 -74.48 3.10 24.47
N GLN A 226 -74.32 4.03 23.52
CA GLN A 226 -75.18 5.19 23.40
C GLN A 226 -76.64 4.82 23.09
N ALA A 227 -76.87 3.88 22.16
CA ALA A 227 -78.21 3.38 21.85
C ALA A 227 -78.90 2.73 23.07
N LYS A 228 -78.17 1.99 23.92
CA LYS A 228 -78.72 1.41 25.15
C LYS A 228 -79.09 2.48 26.20
N MET A 229 -78.29 3.54 26.31
CA MET A 229 -78.56 4.66 27.22
C MET A 229 -79.82 5.43 26.82
N GLU A 230 -80.01 5.67 25.52
CA GLU A 230 -81.19 6.38 24.99
C GLU A 230 -82.48 5.55 25.10
N ALA A 231 -82.40 4.22 24.90
CA ALA A 231 -83.53 3.32 25.12
C ALA A 231 -83.99 3.29 26.60
N LYS A 232 -83.04 3.36 27.55
CA LYS A 232 -83.36 3.41 28.99
C LYS A 232 -84.00 4.74 29.40
N LYS A 233 -83.70 5.83 28.70
CA LYS A 233 -84.30 7.16 28.91
C LYS A 233 -85.79 7.22 28.51
N HIS A 234 -86.22 6.44 27.52
CA HIS A 234 -87.63 6.38 27.11
C HIS A 234 -88.49 5.43 27.96
N GLN A 235 -87.88 4.45 28.66
CA GLN A 235 -88.62 3.50 29.50
C GLN A 235 -89.08 4.08 30.85
N GLY A 236 -88.64 5.30 31.22
CA GLY A 236 -88.96 5.96 32.50
C GLY A 236 -90.16 6.92 32.48
N LYS A 237 -90.80 7.18 31.34
CA LYS A 237 -91.95 8.09 31.21
C LYS A 237 -93.25 7.32 31.01
N GLY A 238 -93.68 6.56 32.02
CA GLY A 238 -94.95 5.83 31.90
C GLY A 238 -95.31 4.97 33.09
N LYS A 239 -95.58 5.59 34.25
CA LYS A 239 -96.59 5.15 35.24
C LYS A 239 -96.52 6.08 36.46
N GLY A 240 -97.50 6.96 36.58
CA GLY A 240 -97.60 7.87 37.73
C GLY A 240 -98.66 8.95 37.60
N LYS A 241 -99.86 8.60 37.13
CA LYS A 241 -101.08 9.40 37.36
C LYS A 241 -102.21 8.45 37.72
N ALA A 242 -102.63 8.47 38.99
CA ALA A 242 -104.02 8.40 39.44
C ALA A 242 -104.07 8.17 40.95
N LYS A 243 -104.25 9.24 41.72
CA LYS A 243 -105.36 9.39 42.69
C LYS A 243 -105.33 10.81 43.27
#